data_AF-A0A0B4XKY7-F1
#
_entry.id   AF-A0A0B4XKY7-F1
#
_cell.length_a   1.000
_cell.length_b   1.000
_cell.length_c   1.000
_cell.angle_alpha   90.00
_cell.angle_beta   90.00
_cell.angle_gamma   90.00
#
_symmetry.space_group_name_H-M   'P 1'
#
loop_
_entity.id
_entity.type
_entity.pdbx_description
1 polymer ?
#
loop_
_entity_poly.entity_id
_entity_poly.type
_entity_poly.pdbx_seq_one_letter_code
_entity_poly.pdbx_strand_id
1 'polypeptide(L)'
;MTDKTFGPFELLAAHKGDVPADFVARRRIAAAMQQLSERLIRAEASQADLEHWAGTLEQLAETVGTPERRDTRAANRRMFSGAATAGDIFDMMDFDPAGGLSNPISPPLTWIKETPEGVEAEVYLGMHYQGPPGRVHGGVIALLLDAVLSRAMHAALKIGVTGTLNVRYLNSTPIETTVRFTARLREMDGRKMFIEGGVFAGEEQTVQAEGIFFQPRFGR
;
A
#
# COMPACT_ATOMS: atom_id res chain seq x y z
N MET A 1 25.62 19.60 7.97
CA MET A 1 25.70 18.15 7.73
C MET A 1 24.93 17.90 6.44
N THR A 2 25.53 17.23 5.46
CA THR A 2 24.80 16.87 4.23
C THR A 2 23.73 15.85 4.59
N ASP A 3 22.47 16.11 4.19
CA ASP A 3 21.37 15.17 4.40
C ASP A 3 21.70 13.82 3.76
N LYS A 4 21.35 12.73 4.46
CA LYS A 4 21.53 11.37 3.95
C LYS A 4 20.68 11.18 2.70
N THR A 5 21.30 10.69 1.63
CA THR A 5 20.60 10.34 0.38
C THR A 5 20.45 8.84 0.22
N PHE A 6 19.50 8.43 -0.62
CA PHE A 6 19.11 7.03 -0.83
C PHE A 6 19.01 6.70 -2.32
N GLY A 7 19.45 5.49 -2.66
CA GLY A 7 19.23 4.86 -3.95
C GLY A 7 18.01 3.93 -3.99
N PRO A 8 17.74 3.31 -5.14
CA PRO A 8 16.55 2.47 -5.34
C PRO A 8 16.56 1.18 -4.49
N PHE A 9 17.75 0.72 -4.07
CA PHE A 9 17.91 -0.46 -3.21
C PHE A 9 17.79 -0.15 -1.71
N GLU A 10 17.73 1.14 -1.34
CA GLU A 10 17.66 1.60 0.05
C GLU A 10 16.28 2.15 0.43
N LEU A 11 15.33 2.16 -0.52
CA LEU A 11 13.93 2.58 -0.36
C LEU A 11 13.32 2.07 0.95
N LEU A 12 13.43 0.77 1.23
CA LEU A 12 12.84 0.17 2.42
C LEU A 12 13.48 0.68 3.72
N ALA A 13 14.80 0.85 3.71
CA ALA A 13 15.53 1.38 4.86
C ALA A 13 15.18 2.85 5.11
N ALA A 14 15.05 3.64 4.05
CA ALA A 14 14.65 5.05 4.13
C ALA A 14 13.24 5.22 4.71
N HIS A 15 12.28 4.39 4.29
CA HIS A 15 10.90 4.45 4.75
C HIS A 15 10.69 3.90 6.18
N LYS A 16 11.64 3.11 6.70
CA LYS A 16 11.64 2.61 8.08
C LYS A 16 12.33 3.56 9.07
N GLY A 17 12.94 4.64 8.58
CA GLY A 17 13.57 5.66 9.42
C GLY A 17 12.54 6.56 10.12
N ASP A 18 13.03 7.68 10.66
CA ASP A 18 12.20 8.67 11.33
C ASP A 18 11.14 9.23 10.38
N VAL A 19 9.88 9.16 10.80
CA VAL A 19 8.74 9.67 10.02
C VAL A 19 8.75 11.19 10.08
N PRO A 20 8.78 11.91 8.93
CA PRO A 20 8.74 13.36 8.96
C PRO A 20 7.46 13.90 9.61
N ALA A 21 7.55 15.04 10.29
CA ALA A 21 6.47 15.57 11.11
C ALA A 21 5.17 15.83 10.33
N ASP A 22 5.26 16.25 9.06
CA ASP A 22 4.07 16.44 8.22
C ASP A 22 3.42 15.09 7.87
N PHE A 23 4.20 14.04 7.61
CA PHE A 23 3.69 12.68 7.42
C PHE A 23 3.04 12.10 8.67
N VAL A 24 3.53 12.43 9.87
CA VAL A 24 2.82 12.07 11.12
C VAL A 24 1.40 12.65 11.13
N ALA A 25 1.24 13.93 10.76
CA ALA A 25 -0.07 14.56 10.67
C ALA A 25 -0.94 13.93 9.56
N ARG A 26 -0.36 13.65 8.39
CA ARG A 26 -1.06 13.03 7.26
C ARG A 26 -1.58 11.62 7.59
N ARG A 27 -0.76 10.80 8.25
CA ARG A 27 -1.17 9.47 8.73
C ARG A 27 -2.33 9.54 9.72
N ARG A 28 -2.34 10.53 10.63
CA ARG A 28 -3.47 10.76 11.54
C ARG A 28 -4.74 11.15 10.80
N ILE A 29 -4.64 11.98 9.76
CA ILE A 29 -5.77 12.36 8.90
C ILE A 29 -6.31 11.11 8.18
N ALA A 30 -5.44 10.32 7.54
CA ALA A 30 -5.83 9.10 6.84
C ALA A 30 -6.51 8.10 7.78
N ALA A 31 -5.95 7.86 8.97
CA ALA A 31 -6.57 6.98 9.97
C ALA A 31 -7.95 7.49 10.42
N ALA A 32 -8.12 8.80 10.64
CA ALA A 32 -9.42 9.37 11.00
C ALA A 32 -10.45 9.22 9.88
N MET A 33 -10.04 9.42 8.62
CA MET A 33 -10.90 9.23 7.44
C MET A 33 -11.32 7.77 7.26
N GLN A 34 -10.41 6.82 7.45
CA GLN A 34 -10.73 5.38 7.40
C GLN A 34 -11.73 5.00 8.48
N GLN A 35 -11.49 5.45 9.72
CA GLN A 35 -12.40 5.19 10.83
C GLN A 35 -13.79 5.81 10.58
N LEU A 36 -13.84 7.00 9.99
CA LEU A 36 -15.11 7.63 9.61
C LEU A 36 -15.82 6.86 8.49
N SER A 37 -15.09 6.46 7.44
CA SER A 37 -15.63 5.68 6.33
C SER A 37 -16.25 4.37 6.80
N GLU A 38 -15.57 3.63 7.68
CA GLU A 38 -16.10 2.42 8.31
C GLU A 38 -17.41 2.66 9.05
N ARG A 39 -17.46 3.73 9.85
CA ARG A 39 -18.64 4.05 10.66
C ARG A 39 -19.82 4.48 9.81
N LEU A 40 -19.59 5.25 8.75
CA LEU A 40 -20.65 5.79 7.89
C LEU A 40 -21.36 4.70 7.06
N ILE A 41 -20.70 3.59 6.71
CA ILE A 41 -21.32 2.50 5.94
C ILE A 41 -22.51 1.87 6.68
N ARG A 42 -22.48 1.86 8.02
CA ARG A 42 -23.51 1.23 8.87
C ARG A 42 -24.21 2.23 9.79
N ALA A 43 -24.03 3.53 9.56
CA ALA A 43 -24.62 4.54 10.42
C ALA A 43 -26.14 4.58 10.22
N GLU A 44 -26.90 4.24 11.27
CA GLU A 44 -28.32 4.55 11.36
C GLU A 44 -28.47 5.91 12.06
N ALA A 45 -28.99 6.90 11.35
CA ALA A 45 -29.10 8.27 11.84
C ALA A 45 -30.32 8.99 11.26
N SER A 46 -30.72 10.11 11.85
CA SER A 46 -31.80 10.94 11.32
C SER A 46 -31.36 11.63 10.02
N GLN A 47 -32.31 12.01 9.17
CA GLN A 47 -32.00 12.79 7.96
C GLN A 47 -31.25 14.09 8.29
N ALA A 48 -31.62 14.75 9.39
CA ALA A 48 -30.97 15.98 9.83
C ALA A 48 -29.49 15.76 10.21
N ASP A 49 -29.19 14.64 10.88
CA ASP A 49 -27.79 14.29 11.22
C ASP A 49 -26.98 13.97 9.96
N LEU A 50 -27.55 13.22 9.01
CA LEU A 50 -26.90 12.90 7.74
C LEU A 50 -26.58 14.15 6.92
N GLU A 51 -27.53 15.09 6.82
CA GLU A 51 -27.34 16.38 6.16
C GLU A 51 -26.25 17.21 6.85
N HIS A 52 -26.24 17.22 8.19
CA HIS A 52 -25.21 17.93 8.96
C HIS A 52 -23.80 17.34 8.75
N TRP A 53 -23.66 16.02 8.79
CA TRP A 53 -22.37 15.36 8.54
C TRP A 53 -21.88 15.60 7.11
N ALA A 54 -22.77 15.51 6.12
CA ALA A 54 -22.43 15.79 4.72
C ALA A 54 -21.89 17.22 4.57
N GLY A 55 -22.62 18.22 5.06
CA GLY A 55 -22.17 19.61 4.98
C GLY A 55 -20.85 19.88 5.72
N THR A 56 -20.62 19.21 6.84
CA THR A 56 -19.34 19.31 7.58
C THR A 56 -18.17 18.77 6.75
N LEU A 57 -18.35 17.65 6.05
CA LEU A 57 -17.32 17.05 5.20
C LEU A 57 -17.06 17.87 3.94
N GLU A 58 -18.12 18.42 3.33
CA GLU A 58 -18.01 19.33 2.19
C GLU A 58 -17.23 20.60 2.57
N GLN A 59 -17.55 21.21 3.71
CA GLN A 59 -16.84 22.39 4.21
C GLN A 59 -15.36 22.09 4.51
N LEU A 60 -15.06 20.90 5.04
CA LEU A 60 -13.67 20.47 5.24
C LEU A 60 -12.94 20.32 3.89
N ALA A 61 -13.58 19.71 2.90
CA ALA A 61 -13.02 19.58 1.55
C ALA A 61 -12.77 20.95 0.91
N GLU A 62 -13.68 21.91 1.06
CA GLU A 62 -13.50 23.30 0.61
C GLU A 62 -12.31 23.97 1.28
N THR A 63 -12.13 23.77 2.60
CA THR A 63 -11.00 24.34 3.36
C THR A 63 -9.66 23.78 2.87
N VAL A 64 -9.61 22.49 2.50
CA VAL A 64 -8.41 21.86 1.93
C VAL A 64 -8.16 22.34 0.49
N GLY A 65 -9.23 22.56 -0.28
CA GLY A 65 -9.15 22.99 -1.67
C GLY A 65 -8.45 21.99 -2.58
N THR A 66 -7.89 22.48 -3.70
CA THR A 66 -7.03 21.68 -4.59
C THR A 66 -5.57 21.93 -4.24
N PRO A 67 -4.88 21.01 -3.55
CA PRO A 67 -3.48 21.20 -3.19
C PRO A 67 -2.60 21.20 -4.44
N GLU A 68 -1.46 21.88 -4.37
CA GLU A 68 -0.45 21.82 -5.43
C GLU A 68 0.04 20.37 -5.63
N ARG A 69 0.16 19.97 -6.89
CA ARG A 69 0.66 18.64 -7.25
C ARG A 69 2.14 18.54 -6.90
N ARG A 70 2.49 17.63 -5.99
CA ARG A 70 3.89 17.25 -5.74
C ARG A 70 4.49 16.60 -7.00
N ASP A 71 5.70 17.03 -7.40
CA ASP A 71 6.41 16.43 -8.53
C ASP A 71 7.09 15.11 -8.12
N THR A 72 6.32 14.03 -8.16
CA THR A 72 6.81 12.68 -7.90
C THR A 72 7.77 12.18 -8.99
N ARG A 73 7.84 12.83 -10.17
CA ARG A 73 8.82 12.45 -11.22
C ARG A 73 10.22 12.91 -10.85
N ALA A 74 10.35 14.08 -10.24
CA ALA A 74 11.64 14.56 -9.73
C ALA A 74 12.16 13.66 -8.61
N ALA A 75 11.30 13.28 -7.66
CA ALA A 75 11.62 12.33 -6.59
C ALA A 75 12.09 10.98 -7.18
N ASN A 76 11.35 10.43 -8.15
CA ASN A 76 11.75 9.21 -8.86
C ASN A 76 13.12 9.34 -9.54
N ARG A 77 13.39 10.44 -10.26
CA ARG A 77 14.70 10.66 -10.90
C ARG A 77 15.83 10.70 -9.87
N ARG A 78 15.63 11.41 -8.76
CA ARG A 78 16.58 11.47 -7.64
C ARG A 78 16.84 10.08 -7.04
N MET A 79 15.80 9.28 -6.86
CA MET A 79 15.93 7.92 -6.35
C MET A 79 16.84 7.07 -7.26
N PHE A 80 16.61 7.08 -8.57
CA PHE A 80 17.44 6.31 -9.51
C PHE A 80 18.87 6.87 -9.66
N SER A 81 19.12 8.12 -9.31
CA SER A 81 20.47 8.71 -9.28
C SER A 81 21.16 8.63 -7.91
N GLY A 82 20.55 7.97 -6.91
CA GLY A 82 21.11 7.88 -5.54
C GLY A 82 21.06 9.19 -4.73
N ALA A 83 20.24 10.15 -5.17
CA ALA A 83 20.13 11.49 -4.62
C ALA A 83 18.77 11.75 -3.95
N ALA A 84 17.94 10.73 -3.73
CA ALA A 84 16.65 10.91 -3.05
C ALA A 84 16.87 11.18 -1.57
N THR A 85 16.11 12.12 -1.02
CA THR A 85 16.01 12.36 0.42
C THR A 85 15.04 11.36 1.06
N ALA A 86 14.99 11.28 2.39
CA ALA A 86 13.94 10.53 3.07
C ALA A 86 12.54 11.05 2.68
N GLY A 87 12.36 12.38 2.61
CA GLY A 87 11.11 13.02 2.20
C GLY A 87 10.65 12.57 0.81
N ASP A 88 11.57 12.46 -0.15
CA ASP A 88 11.26 11.92 -1.49
C ASP A 88 10.70 10.50 -1.43
N ILE A 89 11.25 9.65 -0.55
CA ILE A 89 10.80 8.27 -0.37
C ILE A 89 9.42 8.22 0.29
N PHE A 90 9.18 9.04 1.32
CA PHE A 90 7.85 9.14 1.95
C PHE A 90 6.80 9.68 0.97
N ASP A 91 7.14 10.66 0.13
CA ASP A 91 6.26 11.16 -0.94
C ASP A 91 5.89 10.07 -1.97
N MET A 92 6.77 9.10 -2.19
CA MET A 92 6.51 8.01 -3.12
C MET A 92 5.69 6.87 -2.49
N MET A 93 5.97 6.54 -1.24
CA MET A 93 5.44 5.33 -0.60
C MET A 93 4.21 5.60 0.27
N ASP A 94 4.16 6.71 0.99
CA ASP A 94 3.12 6.92 2.00
C ASP A 94 1.78 7.35 1.38
N PHE A 95 1.76 7.73 0.09
CA PHE A 95 0.54 8.00 -0.68
C PHE A 95 0.08 6.83 -1.55
N ASP A 96 0.80 5.72 -1.55
CA ASP A 96 0.40 4.53 -2.28
C ASP A 96 -0.97 4.01 -1.80
N PRO A 97 -1.90 3.62 -2.70
CA PRO A 97 -3.23 3.15 -2.31
C PRO A 97 -3.27 1.71 -1.79
N ALA A 98 -2.17 0.96 -1.80
CA ALA A 98 -2.13 -0.43 -1.35
C ALA A 98 -1.44 -0.60 0.02
N GLY A 99 -0.53 0.30 0.41
CA GLY A 99 0.10 0.25 1.74
C GLY A 99 0.59 1.60 2.28
N GLY A 100 0.21 2.72 1.66
CA GLY A 100 0.63 4.05 2.06
C GLY A 100 -0.19 4.58 3.24
N LEU A 101 0.45 4.81 4.39
CA LEU A 101 -0.26 5.19 5.62
C LEU A 101 -0.80 6.62 5.60
N SER A 102 -0.36 7.46 4.66
CA SER A 102 -0.91 8.80 4.43
C SER A 102 -1.97 8.84 3.35
N ASN A 103 -2.37 7.69 2.77
CA ASN A 103 -3.48 7.59 1.83
C ASN A 103 -4.75 7.09 2.55
N PRO A 104 -5.82 7.90 2.63
CA PRO A 104 -7.06 7.53 3.30
C PRO A 104 -7.75 6.27 2.75
N ILE A 105 -7.49 5.88 1.49
CA ILE A 105 -8.09 4.67 0.90
C ILE A 105 -7.21 3.42 1.06
N SER A 106 -5.99 3.57 1.57
CA SER A 106 -5.04 2.46 1.65
C SER A 106 -5.33 1.56 2.84
N PRO A 107 -5.44 0.24 2.65
CA PRO A 107 -5.42 -0.71 3.75
C PRO A 107 -4.12 -0.58 4.56
N PRO A 108 -4.18 -0.53 5.91
CA PRO A 108 -3.01 -0.32 6.74
C PRO A 108 -2.23 -1.63 6.92
N LEU A 109 -1.47 -2.04 5.90
CA LEU A 109 -0.57 -3.20 5.97
C LEU A 109 0.49 -3.02 7.07
N THR A 110 0.57 -3.99 7.97
CA THR A 110 1.61 -4.10 8.98
C THR A 110 2.58 -5.19 8.59
N TRP A 111 3.84 -4.83 8.32
CA TRP A 111 4.87 -5.79 7.94
C TRP A 111 5.40 -6.54 9.16
N ILE A 112 5.23 -7.87 9.15
CA ILE A 112 5.65 -8.77 10.24
C ILE A 112 7.06 -9.31 9.97
N LYS A 113 7.34 -9.65 8.71
CA LYS A 113 8.65 -10.13 8.26
C LYS A 113 9.00 -9.47 6.95
N GLU A 114 10.25 -9.00 6.84
CA GLU A 114 10.79 -8.46 5.60
C GLU A 114 12.26 -8.85 5.47
N THR A 115 12.51 -10.00 4.83
CA THR A 115 13.87 -10.50 4.57
C THR A 115 14.05 -10.82 3.09
N PRO A 116 15.29 -11.00 2.60
CA PRO A 116 15.53 -11.38 1.21
C PRO A 116 14.84 -12.69 0.79
N GLU A 117 14.56 -13.58 1.74
CA GLU A 117 13.89 -14.87 1.50
C GLU A 117 12.36 -14.74 1.35
N GLY A 118 11.78 -13.62 1.79
CA GLY A 118 10.35 -13.36 1.69
C GLY A 118 9.82 -12.34 2.69
N VAL A 119 8.58 -11.93 2.45
CA VAL A 119 7.85 -10.96 3.26
C VAL A 119 6.56 -11.57 3.80
N GLU A 120 6.15 -11.08 4.96
CA GLU A 120 4.85 -11.34 5.56
C GLU A 120 4.26 -10.03 6.08
N ALA A 121 2.97 -9.83 5.85
CA ALA A 121 2.22 -8.69 6.35
C ALA A 121 0.85 -9.11 6.85
N GLU A 122 0.32 -8.36 7.80
CA GLU A 122 -1.04 -8.49 8.29
C GLU A 122 -1.83 -7.22 8.00
N VAL A 123 -3.13 -7.39 7.73
CA VAL A 123 -4.06 -6.27 7.56
C VAL A 123 -5.43 -6.64 8.06
N TYR A 124 -6.05 -5.73 8.81
CA TYR A 124 -7.47 -5.81 9.14
C TYR A 124 -8.28 -5.17 8.02
N LEU A 125 -9.17 -5.96 7.41
CA LEU A 125 -10.01 -5.51 6.30
C LEU A 125 -11.47 -5.40 6.75
N GLY A 126 -11.91 -4.21 7.15
CA GLY A 126 -13.29 -3.98 7.55
C GLY A 126 -14.25 -3.74 6.38
N MET A 127 -15.36 -3.05 6.64
CA MET A 127 -16.53 -3.02 5.77
C MET A 127 -16.34 -2.22 4.49
N HIS A 128 -15.54 -1.15 4.50
CA HIS A 128 -15.27 -0.37 3.28
C HIS A 128 -14.48 -1.15 2.21
N TYR A 129 -13.91 -2.31 2.56
CA TYR A 129 -13.26 -3.22 1.61
C TYR A 129 -14.17 -4.36 1.14
N GLN A 130 -15.45 -4.37 1.55
CA GLN A 130 -16.40 -5.39 1.19
C GLN A 130 -16.69 -5.38 -0.31
N GLY A 131 -16.76 -6.57 -0.91
CA GLY A 131 -17.32 -6.77 -2.24
C GLY A 131 -18.61 -7.57 -2.13
N PRO A 132 -18.56 -8.91 -2.24
CA PRO A 132 -19.70 -9.74 -1.88
C PRO A 132 -20.07 -9.61 -0.39
N PRO A 133 -21.33 -9.87 0.00
CA PRO A 133 -21.73 -9.84 1.39
C PRO A 133 -20.82 -10.69 2.28
N GLY A 134 -20.24 -10.06 3.31
CA GLY A 134 -19.35 -10.71 4.28
C GLY A 134 -17.95 -11.05 3.76
N ARG A 135 -17.57 -10.65 2.53
CA ARG A 135 -16.28 -10.99 1.92
C ARG A 135 -15.55 -9.76 1.39
N VAL A 136 -14.23 -9.81 1.43
CA VAL A 136 -13.37 -8.76 0.86
C VAL A 136 -13.54 -8.74 -0.66
N HIS A 137 -13.59 -7.56 -1.26
CA HIS A 137 -13.64 -7.42 -2.70
C HIS A 137 -12.37 -7.99 -3.35
N GLY A 138 -12.53 -8.85 -4.36
CA GLY A 138 -11.40 -9.50 -5.02
C GLY A 138 -10.37 -8.51 -5.58
N GLY A 139 -10.84 -7.37 -6.10
CA GLY A 139 -9.97 -6.28 -6.56
C GLY A 139 -9.11 -5.63 -5.47
N VAL A 140 -9.59 -5.56 -4.22
CA VAL A 140 -8.79 -5.07 -3.07
C VAL A 140 -7.68 -6.06 -2.75
N ILE A 141 -7.99 -7.37 -2.79
CA ILE A 141 -6.98 -8.41 -2.60
C ILE A 141 -5.93 -8.36 -3.72
N ALA A 142 -6.34 -8.16 -4.97
CA ALA A 142 -5.41 -8.04 -6.09
C ALA A 142 -4.50 -6.81 -5.96
N LEU A 143 -5.05 -5.65 -5.54
CA LEU A 143 -4.28 -4.44 -5.23
C LEU A 143 -3.22 -4.69 -4.15
N LEU A 144 -3.61 -5.34 -3.05
CA LEU A 144 -2.70 -5.65 -1.96
C LEU A 144 -1.64 -6.67 -2.35
N LEU A 145 -2.00 -7.69 -3.14
CA LEU A 145 -1.05 -8.66 -3.67
C LEU A 145 0.00 -8.00 -4.56
N ASP A 146 -0.38 -7.08 -5.46
CA ASP A 146 0.60 -6.35 -6.28
C ASP A 146 1.65 -5.66 -5.40
N ALA A 147 1.21 -4.96 -4.35
CA ALA A 147 2.10 -4.29 -3.41
C ALA A 147 2.96 -5.25 -2.57
N VAL A 148 2.40 -6.35 -2.08
CA VAL A 148 3.14 -7.35 -1.29
C VAL A 148 4.18 -8.08 -2.13
N LEU A 149 3.84 -8.43 -3.38
CA LEU A 149 4.78 -9.06 -4.31
C LEU A 149 5.91 -8.08 -4.68
N SER A 150 5.57 -6.80 -4.91
CA SER A 150 6.56 -5.73 -5.11
C SER A 150 7.45 -5.54 -3.87
N ARG A 151 6.89 -5.63 -2.66
CA ARG A 151 7.67 -5.57 -1.42
C ARG A 151 8.68 -6.72 -1.32
N ALA A 152 8.29 -7.94 -1.70
CA ALA A 152 9.21 -9.09 -1.72
C ALA A 152 10.38 -8.86 -2.68
N MET A 153 10.12 -8.26 -3.85
CA MET A 153 11.16 -7.84 -4.78
C MET A 153 12.15 -6.86 -4.14
N HIS A 154 11.64 -5.83 -3.47
CA HIS A 154 12.45 -4.83 -2.79
C HIS A 154 13.25 -5.41 -1.62
N ALA A 155 12.66 -6.31 -0.83
CA ALA A 155 13.34 -7.00 0.26
C ALA A 155 14.50 -7.88 -0.24
N ALA A 156 14.40 -8.43 -1.45
CA ALA A 156 15.47 -9.13 -2.15
C ALA A 156 16.50 -8.19 -2.83
N LEU A 157 16.48 -6.89 -2.50
CA LEU A 157 17.34 -5.85 -3.08
C LEU A 157 17.22 -5.78 -4.61
N LYS A 158 16.00 -5.95 -5.13
CA LYS A 158 15.69 -5.82 -6.56
C LYS A 158 14.74 -4.64 -6.81
N ILE A 159 14.69 -4.26 -8.07
CA ILE A 159 13.79 -3.24 -8.59
C ILE A 159 13.16 -3.69 -9.89
N GLY A 160 11.89 -3.36 -10.06
CA GLY A 160 11.10 -3.83 -11.17
C GLY A 160 9.80 -3.09 -11.29
N VAL A 161 9.13 -3.32 -12.41
CA VAL A 161 7.75 -2.93 -12.65
C VAL A 161 6.91 -4.18 -12.86
N THR A 162 5.67 -4.18 -12.39
CA THR A 162 4.73 -5.27 -12.62
C THR A 162 4.48 -5.41 -14.13
N GLY A 163 4.75 -6.58 -14.68
CA GLY A 163 4.40 -6.92 -16.06
C GLY A 163 3.17 -7.84 -16.15
N THR A 164 3.02 -8.75 -15.20
CA THR A 164 1.87 -9.65 -15.11
C THR A 164 1.55 -9.94 -13.65
N LEU A 165 0.27 -9.97 -13.32
CA LEU A 165 -0.24 -10.38 -12.02
C LEU A 165 -1.34 -11.42 -12.25
N ASN A 166 -1.08 -12.68 -11.86
CA ASN A 166 -2.03 -13.77 -11.90
C ASN A 166 -2.55 -14.01 -10.48
N VAL A 167 -3.87 -13.91 -10.29
CA VAL A 167 -4.52 -14.12 -8.99
C VAL A 167 -5.54 -15.24 -9.11
N ARG A 168 -5.43 -16.23 -8.23
CA ARG A 168 -6.36 -17.37 -8.12
C ARG A 168 -7.04 -17.32 -6.75
N TYR A 169 -8.34 -17.06 -6.75
CA TYR A 169 -9.17 -17.10 -5.54
C TYR A 169 -9.56 -18.55 -5.26
N LEU A 170 -9.03 -19.11 -4.16
CA LEU A 170 -9.22 -20.50 -3.75
C LEU A 170 -10.43 -20.63 -2.82
N ASN A 171 -10.57 -19.69 -1.89
CA ASN A 171 -11.72 -19.56 -1.00
C ASN A 171 -12.00 -18.06 -0.75
N SER A 172 -13.16 -17.78 -0.17
CA SER A 172 -13.60 -16.43 0.13
C SER A 172 -12.87 -15.84 1.34
N THR A 173 -12.25 -14.68 1.18
CA THR A 173 -11.59 -13.95 2.26
C THR A 173 -12.63 -13.16 3.08
N PRO A 174 -12.75 -13.38 4.41
CA PRO A 174 -13.73 -12.68 5.25
C PRO A 174 -13.34 -11.20 5.47
N ILE A 175 -14.35 -10.32 5.58
CA ILE A 175 -14.19 -8.97 6.13
C ILE A 175 -14.20 -9.01 7.67
N GLU A 176 -13.92 -7.86 8.29
CA GLU A 176 -13.85 -7.64 9.74
C GLU A 176 -12.89 -8.62 10.44
N THR A 177 -11.88 -9.09 9.70
CA THR A 177 -10.92 -10.10 10.13
C THR A 177 -9.52 -9.66 9.72
N THR A 178 -8.52 -9.94 10.57
CA THR A 178 -7.11 -9.79 10.19
C THR A 178 -6.70 -10.95 9.30
N VAL A 179 -6.17 -10.63 8.12
CA VAL A 179 -5.66 -11.61 7.16
C VAL A 179 -4.17 -11.41 6.93
N ARG A 180 -3.49 -12.49 6.59
CA ARG A 180 -2.04 -12.53 6.44
C ARG A 180 -1.67 -12.70 4.97
N PHE A 181 -0.83 -11.79 4.48
CA PHE A 181 -0.25 -11.83 3.15
C PHE A 181 1.18 -12.34 3.22
N THR A 182 1.57 -13.17 2.25
CA THR A 182 2.94 -13.66 2.12
C THR A 182 3.41 -13.50 0.69
N ALA A 183 4.70 -13.25 0.49
CA ALA A 183 5.32 -13.32 -0.83
C ALA A 183 6.82 -13.59 -0.76
N ARG A 184 7.37 -14.17 -1.83
CA ARG A 184 8.80 -14.41 -1.99
C ARG A 184 9.22 -14.39 -3.46
N LEU A 185 10.44 -13.92 -3.72
CA LEU A 185 11.08 -14.07 -5.03
C LEU A 185 11.43 -15.55 -5.23
N ARG A 186 10.84 -16.19 -6.25
CA ARG A 186 11.06 -17.60 -6.56
C ARG A 186 12.25 -17.79 -7.50
N GLU A 187 12.29 -17.03 -8.58
CA GLU A 187 13.24 -17.23 -9.68
C GLU A 187 13.50 -15.92 -10.43
N MET A 188 14.68 -15.83 -11.05
CA MET A 188 15.02 -14.79 -12.01
C MET A 188 15.47 -15.41 -13.34
N ASP A 189 14.90 -14.91 -14.44
CA ASP A 189 15.30 -15.26 -15.82
C ASP A 189 15.63 -13.97 -16.58
N GLY A 190 16.92 -13.67 -16.68
CA GLY A 190 17.41 -12.42 -17.25
C GLY A 190 16.85 -11.19 -16.53
N ARG A 191 15.91 -10.49 -17.18
CA ARG A 191 15.24 -9.30 -16.60
C ARG A 191 13.89 -9.60 -15.95
N LYS A 192 13.40 -10.84 -16.04
CA LYS A 192 12.15 -11.27 -15.42
C LYS A 192 12.43 -11.74 -14.01
N MET A 193 11.57 -11.33 -13.09
CA MET A 193 11.54 -11.78 -11.70
C MET A 193 10.19 -12.43 -11.47
N PHE A 194 10.20 -13.71 -11.10
CA PHE A 194 9.00 -14.47 -10.79
C PHE A 194 8.80 -14.49 -9.28
N ILE A 195 7.70 -13.90 -8.83
CA ILE A 195 7.38 -13.73 -7.41
C ILE A 195 6.07 -14.47 -7.16
N GLU A 196 6.03 -15.27 -6.11
CA GLU A 196 4.81 -15.96 -5.70
C GLU A 196 4.37 -15.45 -4.33
N GLY A 197 3.08 -15.55 -4.05
CA GLY A 197 2.49 -15.14 -2.79
C GLY A 197 1.06 -15.63 -2.61
N GLY A 198 0.44 -15.20 -1.52
CA GLY A 198 -0.92 -15.59 -1.21
C GLY A 198 -1.47 -14.91 0.03
N VAL A 199 -2.76 -15.16 0.28
CA VAL A 199 -3.53 -14.60 1.39
C VAL A 199 -4.09 -15.72 2.24
N PHE A 200 -3.95 -15.58 3.55
CA PHE A 200 -4.41 -16.54 4.55
C PHE A 200 -5.40 -15.89 5.52
N ALA A 201 -6.51 -16.56 5.78
CA ALA A 201 -7.43 -16.23 6.87
C ALA A 201 -7.25 -17.30 7.96
N GLY A 202 -6.52 -16.96 9.02
CA GLY A 202 -6.00 -17.96 9.95
C GLY A 202 -5.02 -18.91 9.25
N GLU A 203 -5.29 -20.21 9.32
CA GLU A 203 -4.48 -21.25 8.66
C GLU A 203 -4.92 -21.53 7.20
N GLU A 204 -6.11 -21.06 6.80
CA GLU A 204 -6.65 -21.36 5.48
C GLU A 204 -6.14 -20.38 4.41
N GLN A 205 -5.56 -20.91 3.35
CA GLN A 205 -5.20 -20.11 2.18
C GLN A 205 -6.44 -19.77 1.35
N THR A 206 -6.77 -18.49 1.27
CA THR A 206 -7.93 -18.00 0.51
C THR A 206 -7.55 -17.59 -0.90
N VAL A 207 -6.32 -17.11 -1.13
CA VAL A 207 -5.85 -16.65 -2.44
C VAL A 207 -4.41 -17.08 -2.68
N GLN A 208 -4.12 -17.45 -3.92
CA GLN A 208 -2.76 -17.66 -4.44
C GLN A 208 -2.48 -16.64 -5.53
N ALA A 209 -1.25 -16.16 -5.62
CA ALA A 209 -0.83 -15.25 -6.68
C ALA A 209 0.59 -15.51 -7.18
N GLU A 210 0.80 -15.18 -8.45
CA GLU A 210 2.09 -15.15 -9.12
C GLU A 210 2.23 -13.84 -9.88
N GLY A 211 3.36 -13.17 -9.72
CA GLY A 211 3.71 -11.95 -10.41
C GLY A 211 4.97 -12.12 -11.25
N ILE A 212 4.97 -11.52 -12.44
CA ILE A 212 6.16 -11.37 -13.28
C ILE A 212 6.52 -9.89 -13.29
N PHE A 213 7.65 -9.57 -12.68
CA PHE A 213 8.21 -8.22 -12.63
C PHE A 213 9.38 -8.10 -13.59
N PHE A 214 9.53 -6.92 -14.20
CA PHE A 214 10.61 -6.65 -15.15
C PHE A 214 11.56 -5.61 -14.61
N GLN A 215 12.85 -5.92 -14.60
CA GLN A 215 13.89 -4.93 -14.33
C GLN A 215 13.95 -3.89 -15.46
N PRO A 216 13.83 -2.58 -15.15
CA PRO A 216 13.93 -1.52 -16.14
C PRO A 216 15.29 -1.52 -16.83
N ARG A 217 15.32 -1.07 -18.09
CA ARG A 217 16.57 -0.77 -18.78
C ARG A 217 16.98 0.66 -18.46
N PHE A 218 18.13 0.83 -17.83
CA PHE A 218 18.72 2.15 -17.64
C PHE A 218 19.60 2.47 -18.85
N GLY A 219 19.36 3.60 -19.53
CA GLY A 219 20.21 4.09 -20.63
C GLY A 219 19.75 3.75 -22.06
N ARG A 220 18.57 4.21 -22.47
CA ARG A 220 18.27 4.52 -23.87
C ARG A 220 17.68 5.91 -23.98
#